data_AF-A0A7W8D6D1-F1
#
_entry.id   AF-A0A7W8D6D1-F1
#
_cell.length_a   1.000
_cell.length_b   1.000
_cell.length_c   1.000
_cell.angle_alpha   90.00
_cell.angle_beta   90.00
_cell.angle_gamma   90.00
#
_symmetry.space_group_name_H-M   'P 1'
#
loop_
_entity.id
_entity.type
_entity.pdbx_description
1 polymer ?
#
loop_
_entity_poly.entity_id
_entity_poly.type
_entity_poly.pdbx_seq_one_letter_code
_entity_poly.pdbx_strand_id
1 'polypeptide(L)'
;MKVEEGARSAIFLNAAREKYVKTKVDGCLLNNVLAADFVVTQSGKGSVIVELKGTDVERAVKQVAATIEFFQKCEAAKQKQKMAGLVVCSRYPRFDTKLQRLSSEFTRKYKVPLHVVSKNDEFEMDRVLSFGGPK
;
A
#
# COMPACT_ATOMS: atom_id res chain seq x y z
N MET A 1 -11.09 9.38 -1.11
CA MET A 1 -11.29 7.99 -1.58
C MET A 1 -11.07 7.05 -0.41
N LYS A 2 -12.08 6.29 0.03
CA LYS A 2 -11.97 5.35 1.17
C LYS A 2 -11.79 3.91 0.67
N VAL A 3 -10.87 3.19 1.28
CA VAL A 3 -10.75 1.72 1.19
C VAL A 3 -10.92 1.12 2.58
N GLU A 4 -11.63 0.01 2.67
CA GLU A 4 -11.95 -0.66 3.94
C GLU A 4 -12.08 -2.17 3.74
N GLU A 5 -11.67 -2.92 4.76
CA GLU A 5 -11.81 -4.37 4.87
C GLU A 5 -11.95 -4.71 6.36
N GLY A 6 -13.06 -5.36 6.74
CA GLY A 6 -13.46 -5.53 8.14
C GLY A 6 -13.46 -4.21 8.93
N ALA A 7 -12.72 -4.16 10.04
CA ALA A 7 -12.62 -2.98 10.91
C ALA A 7 -11.52 -1.98 10.51
N ARG A 8 -10.79 -2.24 9.42
CA ARG A 8 -9.63 -1.43 8.99
C ARG A 8 -9.98 -0.59 7.78
N SER A 9 -9.47 0.64 7.74
CA SER A 9 -9.67 1.54 6.59
C SER A 9 -8.53 2.53 6.41
N ALA A 10 -8.39 3.01 5.18
CA ALA A 10 -7.55 4.14 4.80
C ALA A 10 -8.35 5.12 3.94
N ILE A 11 -8.21 6.41 4.22
CA ILE A 11 -8.90 7.47 3.48
C ILE A 11 -7.85 8.33 2.78
N PHE A 12 -7.87 8.37 1.46
CA PHE A 12 -7.05 9.29 0.66
C PHE A 12 -7.81 10.60 0.47
N LEU A 13 -7.28 11.70 0.98
CA LEU A 13 -7.88 13.03 0.85
C LEU A 13 -7.86 13.49 -0.61
N ASN A 14 -8.97 14.08 -1.07
CA ASN A 14 -9.14 14.52 -2.45
C ASN A 14 -9.92 15.84 -2.52
N ALA A 15 -9.39 16.89 -1.86
CA ALA A 15 -10.02 18.21 -1.85
C ALA A 15 -10.16 18.79 -3.27
N ALA A 16 -9.18 18.53 -4.14
CA ALA A 16 -9.14 18.98 -5.53
C ALA A 16 -10.07 18.20 -6.48
N ARG A 17 -10.79 17.17 -5.99
CA ARG A 17 -11.72 16.32 -6.77
C ARG A 17 -11.05 15.68 -8.00
N GLU A 18 -9.78 15.33 -7.87
CA GLU A 18 -9.03 14.63 -8.92
C GLU A 18 -9.57 13.20 -9.14
N LYS A 19 -9.24 12.62 -10.29
CA LYS A 19 -9.70 11.28 -10.66
C LYS A 19 -8.91 10.20 -9.90
N TYR A 20 -9.62 9.44 -9.07
CA TYR A 20 -9.11 8.25 -8.39
C TYR A 20 -9.72 6.98 -8.99
N VAL A 21 -8.91 5.93 -9.05
CA VAL A 21 -9.34 4.57 -9.35
C VAL A 21 -9.01 3.70 -8.14
N LYS A 22 -10.00 2.94 -7.66
CA LYS A 22 -9.84 1.93 -6.61
C LYS A 22 -10.02 0.57 -7.25
N THR A 23 -9.03 -0.29 -7.12
CA THR A 23 -9.04 -1.67 -7.61
C THR A 23 -8.92 -2.61 -6.41
N LYS A 24 -9.85 -3.55 -6.23
CA LYS A 24 -9.67 -4.67 -5.28
C LYS A 24 -8.77 -5.71 -5.96
N VAL A 25 -7.68 -6.11 -5.32
CA VAL A 25 -6.71 -7.03 -5.95
C VAL A 25 -6.87 -8.44 -5.42
N ASP A 26 -6.82 -8.63 -4.09
CA ASP A 26 -7.11 -9.93 -3.47
C ASP A 26 -8.57 -10.35 -3.70
N GLY A 27 -8.77 -11.60 -4.11
CA GLY A 27 -10.08 -12.19 -4.43
C GLY A 27 -10.77 -11.59 -5.67
N CYS A 28 -10.10 -10.74 -6.45
CA CYS A 28 -10.66 -10.15 -7.67
C CYS A 28 -9.67 -10.22 -8.85
N LEU A 29 -8.66 -9.34 -8.89
CA LEU A 29 -7.68 -9.30 -9.99
C LEU A 29 -6.71 -10.50 -9.94
N LEU A 30 -6.35 -10.94 -8.73
CA LEU A 30 -5.47 -12.07 -8.49
C LEU A 30 -6.18 -13.05 -7.54
N ASN A 31 -6.69 -14.16 -8.08
CA ASN A 31 -7.37 -15.17 -7.28
C ASN A 31 -6.38 -16.30 -6.89
N ASN A 32 -6.36 -16.72 -5.62
CA ASN A 32 -5.44 -17.72 -5.06
C ASN A 32 -3.93 -17.35 -5.13
N VAL A 33 -3.59 -16.07 -5.15
CA VAL A 33 -2.20 -15.58 -5.13
C VAL A 33 -2.00 -14.68 -3.90
N LEU A 34 -0.78 -14.65 -3.35
CA LEU A 34 -0.41 -13.70 -2.31
C LEU A 34 -0.51 -12.27 -2.86
N ALA A 35 -1.59 -11.57 -2.56
CA ALA A 35 -1.88 -10.22 -3.06
C ALA A 35 -2.40 -9.31 -1.96
N ALA A 36 -2.27 -8.00 -2.18
CA ALA A 36 -2.80 -7.00 -1.28
C ALA A 36 -4.30 -6.79 -1.50
N ASP A 37 -5.00 -6.21 -0.52
CA ASP A 37 -6.45 -6.00 -0.61
C ASP A 37 -6.82 -5.02 -1.73
N PHE A 38 -6.10 -3.89 -1.85
CA PHE A 38 -6.45 -2.82 -2.79
C PHE A 38 -5.24 -2.17 -3.49
N VAL A 39 -5.51 -1.56 -4.63
CA VAL A 39 -4.66 -0.54 -5.27
C VAL A 39 -5.48 0.72 -5.48
N VAL A 40 -4.96 1.85 -5.00
CA VAL A 40 -5.56 3.17 -5.15
C VAL A 40 -4.66 4.00 -6.05
N THR A 41 -5.15 4.35 -7.24
CA THR A 41 -4.41 5.13 -8.24
C THR A 41 -5.01 6.51 -8.38
N GLN A 42 -4.17 7.54 -8.33
CA GLN A 42 -4.52 8.91 -8.70
C GLN A 42 -3.86 9.25 -10.02
N SER A 43 -4.67 9.67 -11.01
CA SER A 43 -4.17 10.01 -12.34
C SER A 43 -3.13 11.12 -12.24
N GLY A 44 -1.99 10.98 -12.92
CA GLY A 44 -0.89 11.95 -12.89
C GLY A 44 0.03 11.89 -11.66
N LYS A 45 -0.34 11.19 -10.58
CA LYS A 45 0.51 11.09 -9.38
C LYS A 45 1.15 9.72 -9.19
N GLY A 46 0.33 8.67 -9.10
CA GLY A 46 0.84 7.33 -8.80
C GLY A 46 -0.20 6.40 -8.18
N SER A 47 0.29 5.25 -7.72
CA SER A 47 -0.51 4.16 -7.17
C SER A 47 -0.04 3.76 -5.78
N VAL A 48 -0.98 3.61 -4.84
CA VAL A 48 -0.71 3.09 -3.51
C VAL A 48 -1.32 1.70 -3.39
N ILE A 49 -0.47 0.71 -3.07
CA ILE A 49 -0.87 -0.65 -2.77
C ILE A 49 -1.23 -0.70 -1.29
N VAL A 50 -2.49 -0.96 -0.98
CA VAL A 50 -3.03 -0.88 0.37
C VAL A 50 -3.38 -2.27 0.87
N GLU A 51 -2.87 -2.58 2.06
CA GLU A 51 -3.19 -3.79 2.80
C GLU A 51 -3.80 -3.45 4.15
N LEU A 52 -4.96 -4.03 4.44
CA LEU A 52 -5.79 -3.76 5.61
C LEU A 52 -5.90 -5.04 6.45
N LYS A 53 -5.07 -5.17 7.49
CA LYS A 53 -4.96 -6.40 8.30
C LYS A 53 -5.23 -6.17 9.78
N GLY A 54 -5.60 -7.24 10.48
CA GLY A 54 -5.66 -7.26 11.93
C GLY A 54 -4.26 -7.20 12.54
N THR A 55 -3.54 -8.31 12.55
CA THR A 55 -2.32 -8.46 13.35
C THR A 55 -1.09 -8.93 12.58
N ASP A 56 -1.24 -9.61 11.44
CA ASP A 56 -0.11 -10.18 10.70
C ASP A 56 0.53 -9.18 9.71
N VAL A 57 1.43 -8.34 10.24
CA VAL A 57 2.15 -7.33 9.45
C VAL A 57 3.17 -7.96 8.50
N GLU A 58 3.78 -9.09 8.85
CA GLU A 58 4.78 -9.72 7.99
C GLU A 58 4.16 -10.25 6.70
N ARG A 59 3.02 -10.93 6.82
CA ARG A 59 2.25 -11.36 5.66
C ARG A 59 1.75 -10.16 4.86
N ALA A 60 1.28 -9.12 5.54
CA ALA A 60 0.84 -7.88 4.89
C ALA A 60 1.93 -7.26 4.00
N VAL A 61 3.16 -7.13 4.50
CA VAL A 61 4.28 -6.59 3.71
C VAL A 61 4.61 -7.51 2.52
N LYS A 62 4.53 -8.83 2.67
CA LYS A 62 4.73 -9.76 1.56
C LYS A 62 3.63 -9.66 0.50
N GLN A 63 2.37 -9.43 0.89
CA GLN A 63 1.24 -9.20 -0.02
C GLN A 63 1.43 -7.91 -0.83
N VAL A 64 1.85 -6.82 -0.16
CA VAL A 64 2.20 -5.56 -0.82
C VAL A 64 3.36 -5.78 -1.80
N ALA A 65 4.40 -6.50 -1.38
CA ALA A 65 5.56 -6.78 -2.22
C ALA A 65 5.21 -7.58 -3.48
N ALA A 66 4.42 -8.66 -3.32
CA ALA A 66 3.97 -9.48 -4.43
C ALA A 66 3.10 -8.69 -5.42
N THR A 67 2.25 -7.80 -4.90
CA THR A 67 1.43 -6.92 -5.74
C THR A 67 2.30 -5.93 -6.51
N ILE A 68 3.26 -5.26 -5.87
CA ILE A 68 4.22 -4.37 -6.55
C ILE A 68 4.99 -5.13 -7.63
N GLU A 69 5.48 -6.32 -7.33
CA GLU A 69 6.23 -7.14 -8.28
C GLU A 69 5.36 -7.53 -9.49
N PHE A 70 4.08 -7.88 -9.27
CA PHE A 70 3.13 -8.14 -10.34
C PHE A 70 2.96 -6.90 -11.23
N PHE A 71 2.68 -5.73 -10.64
CA PHE A 71 2.49 -4.49 -11.39
C PHE A 71 3.77 -4.11 -12.15
N GLN A 72 4.94 -4.13 -11.52
CA GLN A 72 6.22 -3.81 -12.17
C GLN A 72 6.55 -4.72 -13.37
N LYS A 73 6.08 -5.97 -13.37
CA LYS A 73 6.25 -6.91 -14.49
C LYS A 73 5.26 -6.69 -15.63
N CYS A 74 4.08 -6.13 -15.36
CA CYS A 74 3.10 -5.84 -16.41
C CYS A 74 3.58 -4.66 -17.28
N GLU A 75 3.71 -4.88 -18.60
CA GLU A 75 4.11 -3.86 -19.60
C GLU A 75 3.34 -2.53 -19.47
N ALA A 76 2.07 -2.57 -19.06
CA ALA A 76 1.24 -1.37 -18.84
C ALA A 76 1.75 -0.46 -17.69
N ALA A 77 2.48 -0.99 -16.71
CA ALA A 77 3.08 -0.24 -15.61
C ALA A 77 4.50 0.27 -15.94
N LYS A 78 5.02 0.03 -17.15
CA LYS A 78 6.29 0.63 -17.60
C LYS A 78 6.21 2.16 -17.77
N GLN A 79 5.01 2.74 -17.75
CA GLN A 79 4.86 4.16 -17.46
C GLN A 79 5.34 4.40 -16.03
N LYS A 80 6.37 5.22 -15.85
CA LYS A 80 7.08 5.55 -14.59
C LYS A 80 6.18 6.20 -13.52
N GLN A 81 5.01 5.66 -13.24
CA GLN A 81 4.14 6.11 -12.18
C GLN A 81 4.76 5.74 -10.84
N LYS A 82 4.76 6.71 -9.91
CA LYS A 82 5.20 6.47 -8.54
C LYS A 82 4.34 5.38 -7.92
N MET A 83 4.96 4.51 -7.14
CA MET A 83 4.26 3.50 -6.35
C MET A 83 4.64 3.66 -4.88
N ALA A 84 3.75 3.24 -3.98
CA ALA A 84 4.04 3.09 -2.55
C ALA A 84 3.21 1.96 -1.94
N GLY A 85 3.71 1.36 -0.87
CA GLY A 85 2.97 0.42 -0.02
C GLY A 85 2.42 1.12 1.22
N LEU A 86 1.18 0.78 1.60
CA LEU A 86 0.56 1.21 2.84
C LEU A 86 -0.09 0.02 3.54
N VAL A 87 0.38 -0.30 4.74
CA VAL A 87 -0.20 -1.35 5.60
C VAL A 87 -0.91 -0.68 6.78
N VAL A 88 -2.21 -0.91 6.92
CA VAL A 88 -3.00 -0.49 8.09
C VAL A 88 -3.26 -1.71 8.96
N CYS A 89 -2.73 -1.71 10.19
CA CYS A 89 -2.82 -2.85 11.10
C CYS A 89 -3.23 -2.46 12.53
N SER A 90 -3.49 -3.44 13.41
CA SER A 90 -3.73 -3.25 14.85
C SER A 90 -2.53 -3.61 15.74
N ARG A 91 -1.47 -4.21 15.17
CA ARG A 91 -0.40 -4.82 15.97
C ARG A 91 0.37 -3.76 16.78
N TYR A 92 0.63 -4.11 18.04
CA TYR A 92 1.54 -3.42 18.97
C TYR A 92 2.56 -4.46 19.48
N PRO A 93 3.86 -4.14 19.65
CA PRO A 93 4.48 -2.83 19.56
C PRO A 93 4.77 -2.37 18.13
N ARG A 94 4.77 -1.05 17.94
CA ARG A 94 4.88 -0.33 16.65
C ARG A 94 6.22 -0.53 15.91
N PHE A 95 7.25 -1.04 16.58
CA PHE A 95 8.62 -1.15 16.08
C PHE A 95 9.28 -2.43 16.57
N ASP A 96 8.88 -3.56 15.98
CA ASP A 96 9.66 -4.80 16.07
C ASP A 96 10.90 -4.66 15.17
N THR A 97 12.09 -5.03 15.66
CA THR A 97 13.34 -5.02 14.86
C THR A 97 13.19 -5.85 13.59
N LYS A 98 12.36 -6.90 13.64
CA LYS A 98 12.01 -7.71 12.48
C LYS A 98 11.22 -6.92 11.43
N LEU A 99 10.27 -6.07 11.84
CA LEU A 99 9.50 -5.23 10.94
C LEU A 99 10.37 -4.14 10.29
N GLN A 100 11.28 -3.53 11.08
CA GLN A 100 12.23 -2.56 10.54
C GLN A 100 13.14 -3.21 9.49
N ARG A 101 13.69 -4.40 9.78
CA ARG A 101 14.50 -5.16 8.83
C ARG A 101 13.71 -5.49 7.57
N LEU A 102 12.49 -6.00 7.71
CA LEU A 102 11.62 -6.34 6.59
C LEU A 102 11.30 -5.12 5.71
N SER A 103 11.03 -3.97 6.32
CA SER A 103 10.72 -2.72 5.60
C SER A 103 11.95 -2.15 4.89
N SER A 104 13.13 -2.25 5.51
CA SER A 104 14.41 -1.88 4.90
C SER A 104 14.77 -2.79 3.72
N GLU A 105 14.58 -4.10 3.86
CA GLU A 105 14.79 -5.06 2.78
C GLU A 105 13.82 -4.83 1.61
N PHE A 106 12.54 -4.60 1.90
CA PHE A 106 11.53 -4.22 0.92
C PHE A 106 11.95 -2.96 0.16
N THR A 107 12.29 -1.89 0.88
CA THR A 107 12.63 -0.60 0.28
C THR A 107 13.88 -0.71 -0.59
N ARG A 108 14.90 -1.44 -0.13
CA ARG A 108 16.11 -1.70 -0.91
C ARG A 108 15.83 -2.49 -2.19
N LYS A 109 14.97 -3.51 -2.10
CA LYS A 109 14.65 -4.39 -3.25
C LYS A 109 13.81 -3.69 -4.30
N TYR A 110 12.71 -3.05 -3.89
CA TYR A 110 11.71 -2.52 -4.82
C TYR A 110 11.91 -1.02 -5.13
N LYS A 111 12.73 -0.31 -4.34
CA LYS A 111 12.95 1.15 -4.46
C LYS A 111 11.64 1.95 -4.39
N VAL A 112 10.73 1.50 -3.53
CA VAL A 112 9.37 2.01 -3.36
C VAL A 112 9.15 2.30 -1.87
N PRO A 113 8.51 3.42 -1.48
CA PRO A 113 8.16 3.69 -0.10
C PRO A 113 7.23 2.62 0.48
N LEU A 114 7.42 2.28 1.76
CA LEU A 114 6.54 1.40 2.51
C LEU A 114 6.20 2.04 3.85
N HIS A 115 4.90 2.18 4.10
CA HIS A 115 4.38 2.78 5.32
C HIS A 115 3.55 1.77 6.09
N VAL A 116 3.81 1.63 7.38
CA VAL A 116 3.02 0.77 8.27
C VAL A 116 2.42 1.63 9.38
N VAL A 117 1.09 1.64 9.47
CA VAL A 117 0.34 2.44 10.43
C VAL A 117 -0.54 1.53 11.29
N SER A 118 -0.79 1.96 12.54
CA SER A 118 -1.49 1.14 13.56
C SER A 118 -2.96 1.51 13.76
N LYS A 119 -3.50 2.43 12.96
CA LYS A 119 -4.87 2.93 13.09
C LYS A 119 -5.44 3.32 11.73
N ASN A 120 -6.77 3.33 11.66
CA ASN A 120 -7.50 3.94 10.55
C ASN A 120 -7.18 5.43 10.53
N ASP A 121 -6.85 5.96 9.35
CA ASP A 121 -6.37 7.33 9.23
C ASP A 121 -6.63 7.90 7.84
N GLU A 122 -6.38 9.20 7.73
CA GLU A 122 -6.44 10.00 6.52
C GLU A 122 -5.03 10.29 6.00
N PHE A 123 -4.89 10.27 4.67
CA PHE A 123 -3.62 10.34 3.98
C PHE A 123 -3.68 11.27 2.77
N GLU A 124 -2.62 12.04 2.58
CA GLU A 124 -2.35 12.73 1.32
C GLU A 124 -1.59 11.80 0.38
N MET A 125 -2.01 11.72 -0.88
CA MET A 125 -1.39 10.81 -1.85
C MET A 125 0.11 11.09 -2.02
N ASP A 126 0.50 12.35 -2.12
CA ASP A 126 1.91 12.73 -2.32
C ASP A 126 2.81 12.36 -1.14
N ARG A 127 2.29 12.45 0.09
CA ARG A 127 3.01 12.04 1.31
C ARG A 127 3.26 10.54 1.30
N VAL A 128 2.22 9.75 1.00
CA VAL A 128 2.32 8.28 0.93
C VAL A 128 3.27 7.85 -0.19
N LEU A 129 3.23 8.51 -1.36
CA LEU A 129 4.14 8.27 -2.48
C LEU A 129 5.58 8.70 -2.22
N SER A 130 5.88 9.33 -1.08
CA SER A 130 7.22 9.75 -0.68
C SER A 130 7.81 8.81 0.38
N PHE A 131 9.15 8.79 0.48
CA PHE A 131 9.86 8.10 1.57
C PHE A 131 9.75 8.84 2.92
N GLY A 132 9.22 10.07 2.94
CA GLY A 132 9.14 10.92 4.12
C GLY A 132 8.12 10.48 5.17
N GLY A 133 7.34 9.43 4.89
CA GLY A 133 6.34 8.94 5.83
C GLY A 133 4.99 9.59 5.58
N PRO A 134 3.88 8.90 5.91
CA PRO A 134 2.63 9.12 5.20
C PRO A 134 1.87 10.36 5.67
N LYS A 135 2.48 11.20 6.51
CA LYS A 135 2.00 12.49 7.01
C LYS A 135 3.13 13.51 6.97
#